data_AF-A0A257T7S8-F1
#
_entry.id   AF-A0A257T7S8-F1
#
_cell.length_a   1.000
_cell.length_b   1.000
_cell.length_c   1.000
_cell.angle_alpha   90.00
_cell.angle_beta   90.00
_cell.angle_gamma   90.00
#
_symmetry.space_group_name_H-M   'P 1'
#
loop_
_entity.id
_entity.type
_entity.pdbx_description
1 polymer ?
#
loop_
_entity_poly.entity_id
_entity_poly.type
_entity_poly.pdbx_seq_one_letter_code
_entity_poly.pdbx_strand_id
1 'polypeptide(L)'
;MARTRIAALRLDGEHAEQKREEIRRIFHETFSLYEQLFDHLAEPAAWYEKAIPLRHPLIFYFGHSATFYVNKLQVAGLIGQRLDPRLESVF
;
A
#
# COMPACT_ATOMS: atom_id res chain seq x y z
N MET A 1 6.75 14.99 15.97
CA MET A 1 5.61 14.42 15.21
C MET A 1 4.67 13.73 16.18
N ALA A 2 3.38 14.03 16.15
CA ALA A 2 2.39 13.31 16.94
C ALA A 2 2.35 11.85 16.46
N ARG A 3 2.44 10.88 17.39
CA ARG A 3 2.26 9.47 17.06
C ARG A 3 0.81 9.25 16.62
N THR A 4 0.56 9.12 15.33
CA THR A 4 -0.74 8.66 14.82
C THR A 4 -0.92 7.21 15.26
N ARG A 5 -1.83 6.98 16.22
CA ARG A 5 -2.15 5.63 16.69
C ARG A 5 -3.31 5.11 15.86
N ILE A 6 -3.02 4.27 14.87
CA ILE A 6 -4.05 3.55 14.11
C ILE A 6 -4.54 2.41 14.98
N ALA A 7 -5.81 2.46 15.38
CA ALA A 7 -6.43 1.38 16.14
C ALA A 7 -6.71 0.18 15.24
N ALA A 8 -6.59 -1.04 15.80
CA ALA A 8 -6.98 -2.25 15.08
C ALA A 8 -8.47 -2.20 14.73
N LEU A 9 -8.80 -2.42 13.46
CA LEU A 9 -10.16 -2.40 12.97
C LEU A 9 -10.88 -3.70 13.30
N ARG A 10 -12.07 -3.59 13.90
CA ARG A 10 -13.01 -4.71 13.98
C ARG A 10 -13.91 -4.73 12.74
N LEU A 11 -14.18 -5.94 12.22
CA LEU A 11 -15.01 -6.13 11.02
C LEU A 11 -16.48 -6.47 11.35
N ASP A 12 -16.91 -6.26 12.60
CA ASP A 12 -18.29 -6.39 13.04
C ASP A 12 -18.97 -5.02 13.22
N GLY A 13 -20.31 -5.02 13.32
CA GLY A 13 -21.12 -3.83 13.57
C GLY A 13 -22.51 -3.92 12.95
N GLU A 14 -23.42 -3.05 13.38
CA GLU A 14 -24.82 -3.03 12.95
C GLU A 14 -25.06 -2.16 11.69
N HIS A 15 -24.08 -1.34 11.30
CA HIS A 15 -24.20 -0.37 10.21
C HIS A 15 -23.14 -0.59 9.13
N ALA A 16 -23.53 -1.23 8.03
CA ALA A 16 -22.61 -1.64 6.96
C ALA A 16 -21.92 -0.45 6.26
N GLU A 17 -22.63 0.66 6.01
CA GLU A 17 -22.03 1.84 5.35
C GLU A 17 -20.99 2.53 6.24
N GLN A 18 -21.31 2.69 7.53
CA GLN A 18 -20.36 3.23 8.49
C GLN A 18 -19.09 2.36 8.56
N LYS A 19 -19.25 1.03 8.52
CA LYS A 19 -18.12 0.10 8.50
C LYS A 19 -17.29 0.21 7.22
N ARG A 20 -17.92 0.39 6.05
CA ARG A 20 -17.21 0.63 4.79
C ARG A 20 -16.35 1.89 4.85
N GLU A 21 -16.88 2.98 5.38
CA GLU A 21 -16.11 4.22 5.54
C GLU A 21 -14.97 4.06 6.55
N GLU A 22 -15.17 3.30 7.63
CA GLU A 22 -14.10 3.00 8.59
C GLU A 22 -12.97 2.18 7.95
N ILE A 23 -13.31 1.14 7.17
CA ILE A 23 -12.35 0.33 6.39
C ILE A 23 -11.57 1.24 5.43
N ARG A 24 -12.28 2.09 4.67
CA ARG A 24 -11.66 3.00 3.70
C ARG A 24 -10.68 3.95 4.37
N ARG A 25 -11.08 4.57 5.49
CA ARG A 25 -10.22 5.47 6.27
C ARG A 25 -8.96 4.76 6.76
N ILE A 26 -9.11 3.61 7.41
CA ILE A 26 -7.97 2.86 7.98
C ILE A 26 -7.04 2.35 6.88
N PHE A 27 -7.59 1.91 5.76
CA PHE A 27 -6.80 1.56 4.58
C PHE A 27 -5.91 2.73 4.15
N HIS A 28 -6.46 3.94 3.96
CA HIS A 28 -5.66 5.11 3.60
C HIS A 28 -4.64 5.48 4.68
N GLU A 29 -5.02 5.50 5.96
CA GLU A 29 -4.09 5.83 7.05
C GLU A 29 -2.90 4.85 7.11
N THR A 30 -3.17 3.55 6.99
CA THR A 30 -2.11 2.52 7.02
C THR A 30 -1.26 2.53 5.77
N PHE A 31 -1.86 2.78 4.59
CA PHE A 31 -1.13 2.86 3.33
C PHE A 31 -0.20 4.09 3.33
N SER A 32 -0.68 5.26 3.74
CA SER A 32 0.16 6.45 3.86
C SER A 32 1.25 6.30 4.92
N LEU A 33 0.96 5.64 6.05
CA LEU A 33 2.00 5.33 7.04
C LEU A 33 3.08 4.41 6.47
N TYR A 34 2.70 3.43 5.64
CA TYR A 34 3.65 2.57 4.95
C TYR A 34 4.54 3.36 3.99
N GLU A 35 3.97 4.27 3.19
CA GLU A 35 4.73 5.14 2.28
C GLU A 35 5.72 6.04 3.04
N GLN A 36 5.31 6.58 4.20
CA GLN A 36 6.16 7.40 5.06
C GLN A 36 7.42 6.69 5.57
N LEU A 37 7.45 5.35 5.60
CA LEU A 37 8.66 4.61 5.97
C LEU A 37 9.81 4.91 5.00
N PHE A 38 9.49 5.21 3.74
CA PHE A 38 10.48 5.47 2.70
C PHE A 38 10.98 6.91 2.68
N ASP A 39 10.29 7.83 3.37
CA ASP A 39 10.77 9.22 3.58
C ASP A 39 12.06 9.28 4.41
N HIS A 40 12.43 8.18 5.07
CA HIS A 40 13.65 8.07 5.86
C HIS A 40 14.85 7.56 5.07
N LEU A 41 14.73 7.33 3.76
CA LEU A 41 15.86 6.98 2.92
C LEU A 41 16.80 8.18 2.78
N ALA A 42 18.04 8.01 3.23
CA ALA A 42 19.02 9.09 3.29
C ALA A 42 19.46 9.59 1.91
N GLU A 43 19.45 8.71 0.90
CA GLU A 43 19.92 9.02 -0.45
C GLU A 43 19.18 8.23 -1.53
N PRO A 44 19.15 8.73 -2.79
CA PRO A 44 18.46 8.07 -3.89
C PRO A 44 18.93 6.63 -4.17
N ALA A 45 20.21 6.32 -3.93
CA ALA A 45 20.76 4.98 -4.16
C ALA A 45 20.07 3.90 -3.31
N ALA A 46 19.63 4.27 -2.09
CA ALA A 46 18.99 3.35 -1.15
C ALA A 46 17.66 2.75 -1.69
N TRP A 47 17.03 3.38 -2.68
CA TRP A 47 15.87 2.81 -3.37
C TRP A 47 16.21 1.57 -4.19
N TYR A 48 17.40 1.51 -4.75
CA TYR A 48 17.80 0.56 -5.79
C TYR A 48 18.79 -0.50 -5.30
N GLU A 49 19.46 -0.25 -4.18
CA GLU A 49 20.40 -1.21 -3.60
C GLU A 49 19.70 -2.35 -2.85
N LYS A 50 20.26 -3.56 -3.00
CA LYS A 50 19.80 -4.73 -2.23
C LYS A 50 20.55 -4.76 -0.90
N ALA A 51 19.83 -4.63 0.21
CA ALA A 51 20.42 -4.73 1.55
C ALA A 51 21.08 -6.12 1.80
N ILE A 52 20.46 -7.19 1.29
CA ILE A 52 21.01 -8.56 1.30
C ILE A 52 20.56 -9.31 0.02
N PRO A 53 21.25 -10.41 -0.38
CA PRO A 53 20.93 -11.13 -1.62
C PRO A 53 19.49 -11.64 -1.73
N LEU A 54 18.86 -12.00 -0.61
CA LEU A 54 17.51 -12.57 -0.55
C LEU A 54 16.37 -11.52 -0.54
N ARG A 55 16.67 -10.23 -0.49
CA ARG A 55 15.67 -9.14 -0.47
C ARG A 55 15.62 -8.45 -1.82
N HIS A 56 14.47 -7.95 -2.23
CA HIS A 56 14.40 -7.00 -3.34
C HIS A 56 14.89 -5.61 -2.89
N PRO A 57 15.27 -4.72 -3.83
CA PRO A 57 15.48 -3.31 -3.53
C PRO A 57 14.23 -2.64 -2.95
N LEU A 58 14.38 -1.55 -2.19
CA LEU A 58 13.26 -0.90 -1.51
C LEU A 58 12.19 -0.35 -2.46
N ILE A 59 12.58 0.07 -3.67
CA ILE A 59 11.64 0.50 -4.72
C ILE A 59 10.65 -0.61 -5.11
N PHE A 60 11.07 -1.88 -5.02
CA PHE A 60 10.16 -3.00 -5.28
C PHE A 60 9.04 -3.05 -4.25
N TYR A 61 9.36 -2.92 -2.96
CA TYR A 61 8.34 -3.00 -1.92
C TYR A 61 7.33 -1.85 -2.03
N PHE A 62 7.82 -0.64 -2.32
CA PHE A 62 6.99 0.53 -2.56
C PHE A 62 6.00 0.29 -3.71
N GLY A 63 6.48 -0.17 -4.87
CA GLY A 63 5.63 -0.43 -6.04
C GLY A 63 4.73 -1.68 -5.92
N HIS A 64 5.23 -2.75 -5.29
CA HIS A 64 4.53 -4.03 -5.13
C HIS A 64 3.23 -3.88 -4.33
N SER A 65 3.28 -3.10 -3.25
CA SER A 65 2.11 -2.89 -2.39
C SER A 65 0.98 -2.20 -3.15
N ALA A 66 1.28 -1.14 -3.92
CA ALA A 66 0.30 -0.45 -4.75
C ALA A 66 -0.24 -1.36 -5.86
N THR A 67 0.65 -2.05 -6.56
CA THR A 67 0.32 -2.95 -7.67
C THR A 67 -0.57 -4.10 -7.22
N PHE A 68 -0.32 -4.67 -6.04
CA PHE A 68 -1.16 -5.70 -5.46
C PHE A 68 -2.63 -5.25 -5.38
N TYR A 69 -2.90 -4.05 -4.82
CA TYR A 69 -4.27 -3.54 -4.70
C TYR A 69 -4.91 -3.23 -6.05
N VAL A 70 -4.19 -2.59 -6.98
CA VAL A 70 -4.70 -2.31 -8.34
C VAL A 70 -5.08 -3.61 -9.04
N ASN A 71 -4.23 -4.64 -8.98
CA ASN A 71 -4.51 -5.95 -9.54
C ASN A 71 -5.74 -6.60 -8.89
N LYS A 72 -5.94 -6.46 -7.57
CA LYS A 72 -7.15 -6.96 -6.90
C LYS A 72 -8.41 -6.23 -7.36
N LEU A 73 -8.37 -4.91 -7.51
CA LEU A 73 -9.50 -4.13 -8.02
C LEU A 73 -9.85 -4.53 -9.46
N GLN A 74 -8.83 -4.77 -10.30
CA GLN A 74 -9.03 -5.23 -11.68
C GLN A 74 -9.65 -6.63 -11.72
N VAL A 75 -9.13 -7.59 -10.96
CA VAL A 75 -9.66 -8.97 -10.89
C VAL A 75 -11.09 -8.99 -10.33
N ALA A 76 -11.40 -8.10 -9.39
CA ALA A 76 -12.75 -7.94 -8.85
C ALA A 76 -13.71 -7.21 -9.80
N GLY A 77 -13.24 -6.70 -10.95
CA GLY A 77 -14.05 -5.91 -11.88
C GLY A 77 -14.47 -4.53 -11.35
N LEU A 78 -13.80 -4.03 -10.32
CA LEU A 78 -14.07 -2.72 -9.72
C LEU A 78 -13.43 -1.56 -10.49
N ILE A 79 -12.42 -1.86 -11.30
CA ILE A 79 -11.86 -0.94 -12.30
C ILE A 79 -11.95 -1.59 -13.68
N GLY A 80 -12.29 -0.78 -14.69
CA GLY A 80 -12.52 -1.27 -16.05
C GLY A 80 -11.26 -1.38 -16.91
N GLN A 81 -10.17 -0.75 -16.50
CA GLN A 81 -8.92 -0.69 -17.25
C GLN A 81 -7.72 -0.64 -16.32
N ARG A 82 -6.62 -1.26 -16.76
CA ARG A 82 -5.32 -1.21 -16.11
C ARG A 82 -4.82 0.24 -16.06
N LEU A 83 -4.15 0.62 -14.99
CA LEU A 83 -3.58 1.96 -14.81
C LEU A 83 -2.25 2.06 -15.57
N ASP A 84 -1.36 1.09 -15.37
CA ASP A 84 -0.11 0.95 -16.14
C ASP A 84 0.24 -0.55 -16.22
N PRO A 85 -0.05 -1.21 -17.36
CA PRO A 85 0.18 -2.64 -17.52
C PRO A 85 1.61 -3.10 -17.27
N ARG A 86 2.61 -2.22 -17.49
CA ARG A 86 4.02 -2.53 -17.31
C ARG A 86 4.37 -2.49 -15.83
N LEU A 87 4.00 -1.42 -15.12
CA LEU A 87 4.22 -1.32 -13.67
C LEU A 87 3.53 -2.46 -12.94
N GLU A 88 2.29 -2.75 -13.32
CA GLU A 88 1.49 -3.83 -12.73
C GLU A 88 2.04 -5.25 -12.98
N SER A 89 2.99 -5.40 -13.91
CA SER A 89 3.67 -6.66 -14.23
C SER A 89 5.07 -6.77 -13.62
N VAL A 90 5.73 -5.64 -13.34
CA VAL A 90 7.12 -5.59 -12.84
C VAL A 90 7.15 -5.62 -11.30
N PHE A 91 6.08 -5.16 -10.67
CA PHE A 91 5.87 -5.17 -9.23
C PHE A 91 4.83 -6.22 -8.83
#